data_AF-A0A3D2E1I8-F1
#
_entry.id   AF-A0A3D2E1I8-F1
#
_cell.length_a   1.000
_cell.length_b   1.000
_cell.length_c   1.000
_cell.angle_alpha   90.00
_cell.angle_beta   90.00
_cell.angle_gamma   90.00
#
_symmetry.space_group_name_H-M   'P 1'
#
loop_
_entity.id
_entity.type
_entity.pdbx_description
1 polymer ?
#
loop_
_entity_poly.entity_id
_entity_poly.type
_entity_poly.pdbx_seq_one_letter_code
_entity_poly.pdbx_strand_id
1 'polypeptide(L)'
;AMQNILSDLGIEHTEAWGEAAFYGPKLDVQGKNVHGKEDTLFTVQIDFSLATRFDMIYIDENGEKARPIIIHRSSIGCYERTLAMLIEKYNGAFPMWLAPEQVRVLSLTDRTADVATNIRNQLFDMGLRAEADVRSEKLGKKIRDAQLEKVPYILVVGDKEAQESVVSVRHRTDGDLGVMTVSDFAKLALLEVATKQIK
;
A
#
# COMPACT_ATOMS: atom_id res chain seq x y z
N ALA A 1 -27.63 -20.28 -7.23
CA ALA A 1 -26.41 -20.04 -8.04
C ALA A 1 -25.25 -19.56 -7.16
N MET A 2 -25.28 -18.32 -6.64
CA MET A 2 -24.19 -17.81 -5.79
C MET A 2 -23.97 -18.64 -4.52
N GLN A 3 -25.04 -19.00 -3.80
CA GLN A 3 -24.95 -19.84 -2.59
C GLN A 3 -24.22 -21.16 -2.85
N ASN A 4 -24.60 -21.90 -3.91
CA ASN A 4 -23.94 -23.15 -4.27
C ASN A 4 -22.44 -22.95 -4.52
N ILE A 5 -22.05 -21.88 -5.25
CA ILE A 5 -20.63 -21.56 -5.50
C ILE A 5 -19.89 -21.35 -4.17
N LEU A 6 -20.47 -20.60 -3.23
CA LEU A 6 -19.84 -20.34 -1.93
C LEU A 6 -19.76 -21.60 -1.06
N SER A 7 -20.79 -22.45 -1.09
CA SER A 7 -20.81 -23.75 -0.40
C SER A 7 -19.76 -24.71 -0.97
N ASP A 8 -19.64 -24.81 -2.30
CA ASP A 8 -18.65 -25.66 -2.97
C ASP A 8 -17.21 -25.21 -2.68
N LEU A 9 -17.01 -23.89 -2.55
CA LEU A 9 -15.72 -23.29 -2.17
C LEU A 9 -15.45 -23.34 -0.65
N GLY A 10 -16.41 -23.76 0.17
CA GLY A 10 -16.28 -23.76 1.63
C GLY A 10 -16.12 -22.36 2.24
N ILE A 11 -16.69 -21.32 1.61
CA ILE A 11 -16.60 -19.93 2.08
C ILE A 11 -17.76 -19.65 3.03
N GLU A 12 -17.43 -19.31 4.27
CA GLU A 12 -18.40 -18.79 5.24
C GLU A 12 -19.02 -17.49 4.74
N HIS A 13 -20.35 -17.41 4.77
CA HIS A 13 -21.09 -16.26 4.29
C HIS A 13 -22.42 -16.11 5.03
N THR A 14 -23.00 -14.91 4.93
CA THR A 14 -24.33 -14.59 5.47
C THR A 14 -25.22 -14.11 4.33
N GLU A 15 -26.43 -14.65 4.25
CA GLU A 15 -27.44 -14.18 3.29
C GLU A 15 -28.02 -12.84 3.72
N ALA A 16 -28.00 -11.85 2.83
CA ALA A 16 -28.59 -10.54 3.06
C ALA A 16 -29.70 -10.28 2.01
N TRP A 17 -30.95 -10.47 2.43
CA TRP A 17 -32.11 -10.24 1.58
C TRP A 17 -32.28 -8.75 1.26
N GLY A 18 -32.53 -8.44 -0.02
CA GLY A 18 -32.73 -7.05 -0.49
C GLY A 18 -31.46 -6.31 -0.86
N GLU A 19 -30.28 -6.85 -0.56
CA GLU A 19 -29.01 -6.20 -0.86
C GLU A 19 -28.51 -6.45 -2.29
N ALA A 20 -29.01 -7.49 -2.97
CA ALA A 20 -28.58 -7.87 -4.32
C ALA A 20 -28.74 -6.75 -5.38
N ALA A 21 -27.99 -6.85 -6.48
CA ALA A 21 -28.19 -5.95 -7.61
C ALA A 21 -29.48 -6.31 -8.36
N PHE A 22 -30.08 -5.32 -9.02
CA PHE A 22 -31.33 -5.52 -9.77
C PHE A 22 -31.22 -6.56 -10.91
N TYR A 23 -30.00 -6.85 -11.38
CA TYR A 23 -29.72 -7.77 -12.49
C TYR A 23 -29.26 -9.18 -12.04
N GLY A 24 -29.09 -9.40 -10.74
CA GLY A 24 -28.69 -10.71 -10.23
C GLY A 24 -28.00 -10.69 -8.86
N PRO A 25 -27.61 -11.87 -8.36
CA PRO A 25 -26.99 -12.03 -7.06
C PRO A 25 -25.55 -11.48 -7.04
N LYS A 26 -25.10 -11.07 -5.86
CA LYS A 26 -23.74 -10.61 -5.61
C LYS A 26 -23.14 -11.28 -4.39
N LEU A 27 -21.83 -11.50 -4.44
CA LEU A 27 -20.96 -11.76 -3.30
C LEU A 27 -20.30 -10.44 -2.93
N ASP A 28 -20.56 -9.95 -1.73
CA ASP A 28 -19.88 -8.78 -1.20
C ASP A 28 -18.91 -9.18 -0.10
N VAL A 29 -17.67 -8.73 -0.22
CA VAL A 29 -16.69 -8.83 0.85
C VAL A 29 -16.82 -7.60 1.71
N GLN A 30 -17.32 -7.79 2.93
CA GLN A 30 -17.51 -6.70 3.88
C GLN A 30 -16.23 -6.44 4.67
N GLY A 31 -15.93 -5.16 4.91
CA GLY A 31 -14.88 -4.72 5.81
C GLY A 31 -15.49 -3.83 6.89
N LYS A 32 -15.06 -4.01 8.14
CA LYS A 32 -15.50 -3.18 9.26
C LYS A 32 -14.51 -2.04 9.49
N ASN A 33 -15.02 -0.81 9.47
CA ASN A 33 -14.21 0.39 9.74
C ASN A 33 -14.00 0.60 11.25
N VAL A 34 -13.19 1.59 11.63
CA VAL A 34 -12.85 1.88 13.05
C VAL A 34 -14.05 2.29 13.92
N HIS A 35 -15.15 2.75 13.32
CA HIS A 35 -16.40 3.05 14.02
C HIS A 35 -17.34 1.85 14.12
N GLY A 36 -16.91 0.70 13.60
CA GLY A 36 -17.66 -0.55 13.61
C GLY A 36 -18.75 -0.65 12.54
N LYS A 37 -18.81 0.29 11.58
CA LYS A 37 -19.70 0.19 10.43
C LYS A 37 -19.10 -0.76 9.40
N GLU A 38 -19.94 -1.59 8.82
CA GLU A 38 -19.57 -2.47 7.72
C GLU A 38 -19.78 -1.76 6.38
N ASP A 39 -18.76 -1.82 5.54
CA ASP A 39 -18.77 -1.29 4.19
C ASP A 39 -18.26 -2.37 3.22
N THR A 40 -18.87 -2.46 2.04
CA THR A 40 -18.43 -3.40 1.01
C THR A 40 -17.09 -2.94 0.44
N LEU A 41 -16.07 -3.76 0.63
CA LEU A 41 -14.74 -3.56 0.07
C LEU A 41 -14.77 -3.81 -1.43
N PHE A 42 -15.11 -5.03 -1.82
CA PHE A 42 -15.23 -5.41 -3.22
C PHE A 42 -16.31 -6.48 -3.40
N THR A 43 -16.69 -6.71 -4.64
CA THR A 43 -17.89 -7.47 -4.99
C THR A 43 -17.65 -8.29 -6.25
N VAL A 44 -18.30 -9.46 -6.31
CA VAL A 44 -18.39 -10.33 -7.48
C VAL A 44 -19.86 -10.59 -7.75
N GLN A 45 -20.36 -10.16 -8.90
CA GLN A 45 -21.79 -10.16 -9.22
C GLN A 45 -22.04 -10.91 -10.51
N ILE A 46 -23.11 -11.70 -10.52
CA ILE A 46 -23.53 -12.46 -11.70
C ILE A 46 -24.72 -11.75 -12.31
N ASP A 47 -24.59 -11.33 -13.56
CA ASP A 47 -25.61 -10.57 -14.29
C ASP A 47 -26.26 -11.43 -15.38
N PHE A 48 -27.57 -11.60 -15.23
CA PHE A 48 -28.41 -12.36 -16.15
C PHE A 48 -29.19 -11.47 -17.14
N SER A 49 -29.08 -10.15 -17.01
CA SER A 49 -29.92 -9.17 -17.71
C SER A 49 -29.21 -8.55 -18.92
N LEU A 50 -27.96 -8.10 -18.76
CA LEU A 50 -27.28 -7.27 -19.75
C LEU A 50 -27.07 -7.99 -21.09
N ALA A 51 -26.74 -9.28 -21.07
CA ALA A 51 -26.52 -10.05 -22.29
C ALA A 51 -27.77 -10.06 -23.19
N THR A 52 -28.97 -10.14 -22.61
CA THR A 52 -30.24 -10.06 -23.34
C THR A 52 -30.53 -8.63 -23.78
N ARG A 53 -30.34 -7.64 -22.90
CA ARG A 53 -30.67 -6.23 -23.18
C ARG A 53 -29.83 -5.62 -24.30
N PHE A 54 -28.56 -6.04 -24.41
CA PHE A 54 -27.62 -5.56 -25.43
C PHE A 54 -27.49 -6.50 -26.63
N ASP A 55 -28.33 -7.52 -26.70
CA ASP A 55 -28.26 -8.60 -27.68
C ASP A 55 -26.85 -9.19 -27.86
N MET A 56 -26.17 -9.46 -26.75
CA MET A 56 -24.85 -10.08 -26.77
C MET A 56 -24.98 -11.58 -27.08
N ILE A 57 -24.23 -12.03 -28.07
CA ILE A 57 -24.21 -13.42 -28.56
C ILE A 57 -22.78 -13.85 -28.88
N TYR A 58 -22.47 -15.11 -28.59
CA TYR A 58 -21.28 -15.81 -29.06
C TYR A 58 -21.71 -17.12 -29.74
N ILE A 59 -20.80 -17.74 -30.50
CA ILE A 59 -21.01 -19.06 -31.08
C ILE A 59 -20.39 -20.08 -30.13
N ASP A 60 -21.18 -21.04 -29.68
CA ASP A 60 -20.72 -22.08 -28.76
C ASP A 60 -19.99 -23.22 -29.50
N GLU A 61 -19.58 -24.25 -28.75
CA GLU A 61 -18.86 -25.41 -29.28
C GLU A 61 -19.65 -26.23 -30.30
N ASN A 62 -20.99 -26.11 -30.31
CA ASN A 62 -21.88 -26.79 -31.24
C ASN A 62 -22.17 -25.95 -32.49
N GLY A 63 -21.65 -24.72 -32.57
CA GLY A 63 -21.93 -23.79 -33.65
C GLY A 63 -23.23 -23.00 -33.48
N GLU A 64 -23.86 -23.06 -32.30
CA GLU A 64 -25.13 -22.40 -32.02
C GLU A 64 -24.92 -21.01 -31.40
N LYS A 65 -25.90 -20.11 -31.59
CA LYS A 65 -25.89 -18.80 -30.94
C LYS A 65 -26.26 -18.95 -29.47
N ALA A 66 -25.33 -18.63 -28.59
CA ALA A 66 -25.52 -18.64 -27.14
C ALA A 66 -25.33 -17.23 -26.56
N ARG A 67 -25.95 -16.97 -25.39
CA ARG A 67 -25.76 -15.72 -24.64
C ARG A 67 -24.72 -15.90 -23.55
N PRO A 68 -23.76 -14.97 -23.39
CA PRO A 68 -22.80 -15.05 -22.31
C PRO A 68 -23.45 -14.70 -20.96
N ILE A 69 -22.87 -15.20 -19.87
CA ILE A 69 -23.12 -14.68 -18.53
C ILE A 69 -22.07 -13.61 -18.23
N ILE A 70 -22.51 -12.48 -17.70
CA ILE A 70 -21.63 -11.35 -17.39
C ILE A 70 -21.27 -11.41 -15.90
N ILE A 71 -19.98 -11.26 -15.60
CA ILE A 71 -19.47 -11.17 -14.23
C ILE A 71 -18.93 -9.77 -13.99
N HIS A 72 -19.59 -9.02 -13.11
CA HIS A 72 -19.08 -7.73 -12.64
C HIS A 72 -18.17 -7.98 -11.45
N ARG A 73 -16.92 -7.53 -11.51
CA ARG A 73 -16.00 -7.65 -10.38
C ARG A 73 -15.09 -6.44 -10.23
N SER A 74 -14.72 -6.17 -8.98
CA SER A 74 -13.55 -5.36 -8.65
C SER A 74 -12.65 -6.15 -7.70
N SER A 75 -11.34 -6.04 -7.84
CA SER A 75 -10.38 -6.72 -6.96
C SER A 75 -9.97 -5.85 -5.76
N ILE A 76 -10.09 -4.53 -5.90
CA ILE A 76 -9.71 -3.54 -4.88
C ILE A 76 -10.90 -2.68 -4.44
N GLY A 77 -12.04 -2.78 -5.13
CA GLY A 77 -13.18 -1.92 -4.87
C GLY A 77 -13.00 -0.49 -5.38
N CYS A 78 -13.58 0.44 -4.64
CA CYS A 78 -13.36 1.88 -4.80
C CYS A 78 -12.00 2.23 -4.18
N TYR A 79 -11.13 2.87 -4.95
CA TYR A 79 -9.77 3.21 -4.52
C TYR A 79 -9.78 4.07 -3.26
N GLU A 80 -10.66 5.08 -3.20
CA GLU A 80 -10.82 5.97 -2.06
C GLU A 80 -11.23 5.22 -0.79
N ARG A 81 -12.15 4.26 -0.90
CA ARG A 81 -12.59 3.44 0.24
C ARG A 81 -11.47 2.55 0.74
N THR A 82 -10.75 1.90 -0.18
CA THR A 82 -9.64 1.03 0.19
C THR A 82 -8.51 1.84 0.81
N LEU A 83 -8.20 3.02 0.28
CA LEU A 83 -7.24 3.92 0.90
C LEU A 83 -7.68 4.37 2.30
N ALA A 84 -8.95 4.73 2.49
CA ALA A 84 -9.48 5.07 3.81
C ALA A 84 -9.33 3.91 4.80
N MET A 85 -9.69 2.69 4.41
CA MET A 85 -9.50 1.49 5.25
C MET A 85 -8.03 1.19 5.53
N LEU A 86 -7.12 1.45 4.59
CA LEU A 86 -5.68 1.30 4.82
C LEU A 86 -5.16 2.37 5.80
N ILE A 87 -5.60 3.62 5.69
CA ILE A 87 -5.26 4.70 6.63
C ILE A 87 -5.70 4.30 8.04
N GLU A 88 -6.93 3.83 8.18
CA GLU A 88 -7.50 3.35 9.43
C GLU A 88 -6.70 2.17 10.00
N LYS A 89 -6.46 1.13 9.19
CA LYS A 89 -5.72 -0.07 9.60
C LYS A 89 -4.32 0.23 10.10
N TYR A 90 -3.59 1.09 9.40
CA TYR A 90 -2.21 1.42 9.74
C TYR A 90 -2.09 2.63 10.66
N ASN A 91 -3.21 3.27 11.01
CA ASN A 91 -3.23 4.57 11.66
C ASN A 91 -2.26 5.54 10.96
N GLY A 92 -2.20 5.55 9.62
CA GLY A 92 -1.24 6.33 8.82
C GLY A 92 0.24 5.87 8.85
N ALA A 93 0.63 4.89 9.66
CA ALA A 93 1.98 4.31 9.65
C ALA A 93 2.11 3.23 8.56
N PHE A 94 2.01 3.64 7.29
CA PHE A 94 2.02 2.70 6.17
C PHE A 94 3.30 1.84 6.14
N PRO A 95 3.22 0.56 5.72
CA PRO A 95 4.38 -0.25 5.39
C PRO A 95 5.27 0.45 4.36
N MET A 96 6.58 0.17 4.37
CA MET A 96 7.55 0.89 3.54
C MET A 96 7.15 0.94 2.06
N TRP A 97 6.65 -0.15 1.49
CA TRP A 97 6.24 -0.18 0.08
C TRP A 97 5.06 0.75 -0.25
N LEU A 98 4.19 1.05 0.71
CA LEU A 98 3.04 1.96 0.59
C LEU A 98 3.31 3.39 1.05
N ALA A 99 4.36 3.61 1.85
CA ALA A 99 4.61 4.92 2.45
C ALA A 99 4.86 6.01 1.39
N PRO A 100 4.22 7.19 1.49
CA PRO A 100 4.46 8.30 0.56
C PRO A 100 5.93 8.74 0.54
N GLU A 101 6.52 8.86 1.72
CA GLU A 101 7.95 9.01 1.95
C GLU A 101 8.46 7.76 2.65
N GLN A 102 9.47 7.11 2.07
CA GLN A 102 10.04 5.87 2.59
C GLN A 102 11.25 6.14 3.48
N VAL A 103 12.04 7.14 3.13
CA VAL A 103 13.31 7.46 3.78
C VAL A 103 13.48 8.96 3.93
N ARG A 104 13.77 9.44 5.14
CA ARG A 104 14.19 10.83 5.37
C ARG A 104 15.67 10.91 5.69
N VAL A 105 16.44 11.67 4.92
CA VAL A 105 17.87 11.90 5.15
C VAL A 105 18.07 13.23 5.88
N LEU A 106 18.62 13.18 7.08
CA LEU A 106 18.84 14.34 7.94
C LEU A 106 20.32 14.74 7.92
N SER A 107 20.60 16.01 7.61
CA SER A 107 21.92 16.57 7.90
C SER A 107 22.02 16.95 9.38
N LEU A 108 23.12 16.57 10.03
CA LEU A 108 23.43 16.98 11.39
C LEU A 108 23.85 18.46 11.45
N THR A 109 24.56 18.93 10.42
CA THR A 109 25.07 20.31 10.33
C THR A 109 24.85 20.86 8.92
N ASP A 110 25.00 22.17 8.75
CA ASP A 110 24.92 22.82 7.43
C ASP A 110 26.01 22.32 6.48
N ARG A 111 27.18 21.93 7.00
CA ARG A 111 28.28 21.37 6.20
C ARG A 111 27.95 20.00 5.60
N THR A 112 27.04 19.25 6.24
CA THR A 112 26.63 17.93 5.75
C THR A 112 25.34 17.98 4.93
N ALA A 113 24.82 19.18 4.63
CA ALA A 113 23.61 19.37 3.82
C ALA A 113 23.75 18.83 2.39
N ASP A 114 24.87 19.12 1.72
CA ASP A 114 25.13 18.63 0.37
C ASP A 114 25.27 17.10 0.34
N VAL A 115 25.92 16.54 1.37
CA VAL A 115 26.08 15.08 1.50
C VAL A 115 24.72 14.40 1.71
N ALA A 116 23.87 14.94 2.58
CA ALA A 116 22.52 14.42 2.80
C ALA A 116 21.67 14.49 1.51
N THR A 117 21.77 15.59 0.76
CA THR A 117 21.07 15.76 -0.51
C THR A 117 21.57 14.78 -1.57
N ASN A 118 22.88 14.54 -1.65
CA ASN A 118 23.47 13.55 -2.56
C ASN A 118 23.01 12.13 -2.22
N ILE A 119 22.98 11.75 -0.93
CA ILE A 119 22.47 10.45 -0.49
C ILE A 119 20.99 10.30 -0.87
N ARG A 120 20.17 11.33 -0.65
CA ARG A 120 18.78 11.33 -1.08
C ARG A 120 18.65 11.07 -2.59
N ASN A 121 19.44 11.76 -3.42
CA ASN A 121 19.43 11.57 -4.86
C ASN A 121 19.83 10.14 -5.25
N GLN A 122 20.87 9.58 -4.62
CA GLN A 122 21.27 8.19 -4.85
C GLN A 122 20.15 7.19 -4.53
N LEU A 123 19.45 7.37 -3.40
CA LEU A 123 18.33 6.52 -3.03
C LEU A 123 17.15 6.67 -4.00
N PHE A 124 16.88 7.90 -4.45
CA PHE A 124 15.86 8.18 -5.46
C PHE A 124 16.17 7.49 -6.79
N ASP A 125 17.41 7.57 -7.28
CA ASP A 125 17.86 6.91 -8.50
C ASP A 125 17.78 5.38 -8.41
N MET A 126 17.85 4.83 -7.20
CA MET A 126 17.65 3.41 -6.92
C MET A 126 16.17 3.01 -6.82
N GLY A 127 15.23 3.95 -6.93
CA GLY A 127 13.78 3.70 -6.90
C GLY A 127 13.12 3.84 -5.53
N LEU A 128 13.81 4.40 -4.53
CA LEU A 128 13.24 4.70 -3.22
C LEU A 128 12.68 6.12 -3.17
N ARG A 129 11.52 6.31 -2.54
CA ARG A 129 10.95 7.64 -2.28
C ARG A 129 11.64 8.24 -1.06
N ALA A 130 12.73 8.97 -1.29
CA ALA A 130 13.53 9.59 -0.25
C ALA A 130 13.46 11.12 -0.30
N GLU A 131 13.45 11.76 0.85
CA GLU A 131 13.52 13.22 1.01
C GLU A 131 14.70 13.62 1.92
N ALA A 132 15.17 14.87 1.78
CA ALA A 132 16.27 15.39 2.60
C ALA A 132 15.79 16.56 3.47
N ASP A 133 16.07 16.50 4.78
CA ASP A 133 15.83 17.60 5.72
C ASP A 133 17.16 18.25 6.12
N VAL A 134 17.49 19.30 5.37
CA VAL A 134 18.70 20.11 5.54
C VAL A 134 18.44 21.43 6.25
N ARG A 135 17.29 21.60 6.90
CA ARG A 135 16.95 22.82 7.64
C ARG A 135 17.97 23.06 8.77
N SER A 136 18.30 24.31 9.07
CA SER A 136 19.14 24.68 10.23
C SER A 136 18.34 24.58 11.53
N GLU A 137 18.00 23.35 11.92
CA GLU A 137 17.19 23.00 13.09
C GLU A 137 17.90 21.93 13.93
N LYS A 138 17.59 21.86 15.22
CA LYS A 138 18.16 20.82 16.10
C LYS A 138 17.80 19.43 15.58
N LEU A 139 18.77 18.51 15.50
CA LEU A 139 18.54 17.13 15.02
C LEU A 139 17.35 16.44 15.72
N GLY A 140 17.21 16.61 17.04
CA GLY A 140 16.08 16.04 17.78
C GLY A 140 14.70 16.53 17.30
N LYS A 141 14.60 17.78 16.82
CA LYS A 141 13.39 18.31 16.19
C LYS A 141 13.14 17.65 14.84
N LYS A 142 14.17 17.55 13.98
CA LYS A 142 14.07 16.88 12.67
C LYS A 142 13.63 15.42 12.80
N ILE A 143 14.21 14.67 13.75
CA ILE A 143 13.82 13.29 14.04
C ILE A 143 12.37 13.22 14.50
N ARG A 144 11.95 14.11 15.41
CA ARG A 144 10.58 14.17 15.91
C ARG A 144 9.58 14.44 14.79
N ASP A 145 9.86 15.41 13.91
CA ASP A 145 9.00 15.74 12.77
C ASP A 145 8.84 14.50 11.85
N ALA A 146 9.94 13.84 11.51
CA ALA A 146 9.93 12.61 10.69
C ALA A 146 9.13 11.47 11.34
N GLN A 147 9.23 11.32 12.66
CA GLN A 147 8.47 10.33 13.42
C GLN A 147 6.96 10.66 13.47
N LEU A 148 6.60 11.93 13.61
CA LEU A 148 5.21 12.40 13.58
C LEU A 148 4.56 12.19 12.21
N GLU A 149 5.34 12.41 11.15
CA GLU A 149 4.95 12.13 9.76
C GLU A 149 5.02 10.64 9.42
N LYS A 150 5.47 9.80 10.37
CA LYS A 150 5.53 8.35 10.26
C LYS A 150 6.38 7.92 9.07
N VAL A 151 7.52 8.54 8.83
CA VAL A 151 8.47 8.06 7.81
C VAL A 151 9.07 6.72 8.27
N PRO A 152 9.07 5.65 7.45
CA PRO A 152 9.59 4.34 7.84
C PRO A 152 11.05 4.37 8.29
N TYR A 153 11.92 5.02 7.52
CA TYR A 153 13.34 5.12 7.81
C TYR A 153 13.83 6.55 7.92
N ILE A 154 14.68 6.79 8.91
CA ILE A 154 15.40 8.04 9.10
C ILE A 154 16.89 7.73 9.00
N LEU A 155 17.59 8.43 8.12
CA LEU A 155 19.04 8.37 7.97
C LEU A 155 19.64 9.66 8.53
N VAL A 156 20.69 9.57 9.33
CA VAL A 156 21.40 10.73 9.87
C VAL A 156 22.83 10.77 9.34
N VAL A 157 23.24 11.95 8.87
CA VAL A 157 24.57 12.21 8.31
C VAL A 157 25.27 13.32 9.09
N GLY A 158 26.23 12.93 9.92
CA GLY A 158 27.19 13.82 10.58
C GLY A 158 28.52 13.91 9.83
N ASP A 159 29.47 14.68 10.38
CA ASP A 159 30.79 14.86 9.79
C ASP A 159 31.55 13.52 9.69
N LYS A 160 31.40 12.65 10.70
CA LYS A 160 32.01 11.31 10.72
C LYS A 160 31.39 10.41 9.65
N GLU A 161 30.07 10.37 9.59
CA GLU A 161 29.33 9.57 8.61
C GLU A 161 29.66 10.00 7.17
N ALA A 162 29.78 11.31 6.93
CA ALA A 162 30.17 11.85 5.65
C ALA A 162 31.59 11.45 5.23
N GLN A 163 32.54 11.44 6.15
CA GLN A 163 33.93 11.02 5.88
C GLN A 163 34.03 9.52 5.59
N GLU A 164 33.27 8.70 6.32
CA GLU A 164 33.29 7.25 6.21
C GLU A 164 32.34 6.72 5.11
N SER A 165 31.57 7.59 4.43
CA SER A 165 30.55 7.22 3.44
C SER A 165 29.48 6.24 3.98
N VAL A 166 29.08 6.47 5.23
CA VAL A 166 28.07 5.69 5.95
C VAL A 166 26.91 6.56 6.40
N VAL A 167 25.84 5.95 6.91
CA VAL A 167 24.67 6.60 7.49
C VAL A 167 24.29 5.91 8.80
N SER A 168 23.88 6.68 9.80
CA SER A 168 23.17 6.13 10.96
C SER A 168 21.71 5.90 10.58
N VAL A 169 21.22 4.67 10.77
CA VAL A 169 19.91 4.23 10.30
C VAL A 169 19.00 4.01 11.48
N ARG A 170 17.81 4.62 11.42
CA ARG A 170 16.75 4.42 12.40
C ARG A 170 15.47 3.98 11.68
N HIS A 171 14.87 2.88 12.14
CA HIS A 171 13.54 2.47 11.73
C HIS A 171 12.49 3.03 12.71
N ARG A 172 11.32 3.38 12.19
CA ARG A 172 10.17 3.89 12.96
C ARG A 172 9.78 2.96 14.11
N THR A 173 9.75 1.65 13.88
CA THR A 173 9.31 0.64 14.85
C THR A 173 10.48 0.03 15.63
N ASP A 174 11.54 -0.36 14.92
CA ASP A 174 12.67 -1.11 15.52
C ASP A 174 13.70 -0.19 16.21
N GLY A 175 13.56 1.13 16.05
CA GLY A 175 14.48 2.09 16.65
C GLY A 175 15.80 2.17 15.90
N ASP A 176 16.91 2.24 16.63
CA ASP A 176 18.24 2.41 16.06
C ASP A 176 18.76 1.08 15.49
N LEU A 177 19.11 1.08 14.20
CA LEU A 177 19.67 -0.06 13.48
C LEU A 177 21.19 0.05 13.30
N GLY A 178 21.81 1.09 13.88
CA GLY A 178 23.25 1.33 13.82
C GLY A 178 23.68 1.99 12.51
N VAL A 179 24.98 1.88 12.23
CA VAL A 179 25.62 2.53 11.09
C VAL A 179 25.83 1.52 9.97
N MET A 180 25.50 1.90 8.73
CA MET A 180 25.76 1.08 7.54
C MET A 180 26.10 1.95 6.33
N THR A 181 26.66 1.33 5.30
CA THR A 181 26.89 2.04 4.02
C THR A 181 25.55 2.38 3.36
N VAL A 182 25.52 3.44 2.56
CA VAL A 182 24.33 3.81 1.78
C VAL A 182 23.87 2.65 0.88
N SER A 183 24.82 1.89 0.32
CA SER A 183 24.53 0.72 -0.54
C SER A 183 23.87 -0.42 0.24
N ASP A 184 24.35 -0.74 1.44
CA ASP A 184 23.78 -1.83 2.24
C ASP A 184 22.39 -1.47 2.77
N PHE A 185 22.21 -0.20 3.18
CA PHE A 185 20.88 0.33 3.49
C PHE A 185 19.94 0.20 2.28
N ALA A 186 20.36 0.64 1.09
CA ALA A 186 19.54 0.60 -0.10
C ALA A 186 19.12 -0.85 -0.47
N LYS A 187 20.03 -1.83 -0.35
CA LYS A 187 19.70 -3.25 -0.57
C LYS A 187 18.62 -3.75 0.39
N LEU A 188 18.75 -3.42 1.68
CA LEU A 188 17.77 -3.78 2.70
C LEU A 188 16.40 -3.15 2.40
N ALA A 189 16.39 -1.84 2.15
CA ALA A 189 15.22 -1.05 1.82
C ALA A 189 14.49 -1.58 0.58
N LEU A 190 15.23 -1.84 -0.50
CA LEU A 190 14.68 -2.37 -1.75
C LEU A 190 14.12 -3.78 -1.59
N LEU A 191 14.77 -4.63 -0.80
CA LEU A 191 14.26 -5.97 -0.49
C LEU A 191 12.94 -5.89 0.28
N GLU A 192 12.84 -5.00 1.28
CA GLU A 192 11.60 -4.77 2.03
C GLU A 192 10.46 -4.30 1.12
N VAL A 193 10.76 -3.36 0.21
CA VAL A 193 9.79 -2.87 -0.79
C VAL A 193 9.36 -3.98 -1.76
N ALA A 194 10.32 -4.72 -2.31
CA ALA A 194 10.06 -5.77 -3.31
C ALA A 194 9.24 -6.93 -2.72
N THR A 195 9.52 -7.31 -1.48
CA THR A 195 8.81 -8.37 -0.77
C THR A 195 7.49 -7.91 -0.15
N LYS A 196 7.18 -6.60 -0.21
CA LYS A 196 5.99 -5.99 0.40
C LYS A 196 5.83 -6.37 1.87
N GLN A 197 6.95 -6.43 2.59
CA GLN A 197 6.96 -6.78 4.01
C GLN A 197 6.06 -5.84 4.80
N ILE A 198 5.38 -6.40 5.81
CA ILE A 198 4.55 -5.67 6.75
C ILE A 198 5.24 -5.84 8.12
N LYS A 199 5.86 -4.76 8.59
CA LYS A 199 6.54 -4.66 9.89
C LYS A 199 5.75 -3.73 10.82
#